data_AF-A0A923IPD3-F1
#
_entry.id   AF-A0A923IPD3-F1
#
_cell.length_a   1.000
_cell.length_b   1.000
_cell.length_c   1.000
_cell.angle_alpha   90.00
_cell.angle_beta   90.00
_cell.angle_gamma   90.00
#
_symmetry.space_group_name_H-M   'P 1'
#
loop_
_entity.id
_entity.type
_entity.pdbx_description
1 polymer ?
#
loop_
_entity_poly.entity_id
_entity_poly.type
_entity_poly.pdbx_seq_one_letter_code
_entity_poly.pdbx_strand_id
1 'polypeptide(L)'
;RPEEALVDIRVLRALTEPLEAVKRRAKRLAALLRRTLPEGPAISLIEGVSMAGGGSLPTQEIPTVLIGICTKSLSAAALEKGLRKWKTPIIVRVADDQVLLDLRTLDAEESREICDAIRAMATDGAEG
;
A
#
# COMPACT_ATOMS: atom_id res chain seq x y z
N ARG A 1 -19.20 7.79 18.94
CA ARG A 1 -19.52 6.34 18.82
C ARG A 1 -18.20 5.56 18.78
N PRO A 2 -18.14 4.27 19.16
CA PRO A 2 -16.89 3.50 19.18
C PRO A 2 -16.12 3.55 17.84
N GLU A 3 -16.87 3.63 16.75
CA GLU A 3 -16.42 3.62 15.35
C GLU A 3 -15.65 4.90 14.99
N GLU A 4 -16.12 6.05 15.47
CA GLU A 4 -15.45 7.35 15.31
C GLU A 4 -14.12 7.37 16.08
N ALA A 5 -14.09 6.78 17.28
CA ALA A 5 -12.86 6.70 18.08
C ALA A 5 -11.77 5.84 17.41
N LEU A 6 -12.16 4.77 16.71
CA LEU A 6 -11.21 3.96 15.93
C LEU A 6 -10.62 4.73 14.74
N VAL A 7 -11.44 5.53 14.06
CA VAL A 7 -10.98 6.40 12.97
C VAL A 7 -9.98 7.43 13.51
N ASP A 8 -10.30 8.10 14.63
CA ASP A 8 -9.42 9.08 15.25
C ASP A 8 -8.08 8.47 15.67
N ILE A 9 -8.08 7.27 16.25
CA ILE A 9 -6.86 6.53 16.60
C ILE A 9 -6.02 6.22 15.35
N ARG A 10 -6.66 5.80 14.25
CA ARG A 10 -5.96 5.48 13.00
C ARG A 10 -5.33 6.72 12.38
N VAL A 11 -6.06 7.84 12.35
CA VAL A 11 -5.56 9.13 11.87
C VAL A 11 -4.38 9.58 12.73
N LEU A 12 -4.53 9.57 14.06
CA LEU A 12 -3.45 9.93 14.97
C LEU A 12 -2.21 9.06 14.77
N ARG A 13 -2.38 7.74 14.61
CA ARG A 13 -1.26 6.83 14.32
C ARG A 13 -0.60 7.17 12.99
N ALA A 14 -1.37 7.38 11.93
CA ALA A 14 -0.83 7.76 10.61
C ALA A 14 0.01 9.04 10.69
N LEU A 15 -0.42 10.03 11.48
CA LEU A 15 0.26 11.31 11.65
C LEU A 15 1.49 11.24 12.59
N THR A 16 1.44 10.42 13.63
CA THR A 16 2.41 10.46 14.75
C THR A 16 3.34 9.26 14.82
N GLU A 17 3.08 8.18 14.07
CA GLU A 17 3.95 7.00 14.10
C GLU A 17 5.39 7.38 13.69
N PRO A 18 6.40 7.01 14.51
CA PRO A 18 7.79 7.28 14.17
C PRO A 18 8.18 6.59 12.86
N LEU A 19 8.97 7.26 12.02
CA LEU A 19 9.41 6.72 10.72
C LEU A 19 10.07 5.34 10.84
N GLU A 20 10.84 5.09 11.90
CA GLU A 20 11.46 3.79 12.14
C GLU A 20 10.44 2.66 12.39
N ALA A 21 9.29 2.96 12.99
CA ALA A 21 8.21 1.99 13.11
C ALA A 21 7.55 1.70 11.76
N VAL A 22 7.30 2.74 10.95
CA VAL A 22 6.83 2.61 9.56
C VAL A 22 7.79 1.76 8.73
N LYS A 23 9.10 2.03 8.79
CA LYS A 23 10.16 1.23 8.15
C LYS A 23 10.10 -0.24 8.55
N ARG A 24 9.91 -0.56 9.84
CA ARG A 24 9.79 -1.95 10.31
C ARG A 24 8.56 -2.64 9.75
N ARG A 25 7.40 -1.96 9.68
CA ARG A 25 6.18 -2.51 9.07
C ARG A 25 6.34 -2.71 7.57
N ALA A 26 6.96 -1.75 6.88
CA ALA A 26 7.27 -1.86 5.45
C ALA A 26 8.14 -3.09 5.15
N LYS A 27 9.23 -3.29 5.92
CA LYS A 27 10.10 -4.48 5.78
C LYS A 27 9.34 -5.78 5.98
N ARG A 28 8.46 -5.84 6.99
CA ARG A 28 7.64 -7.03 7.27
C ARG A 28 6.66 -7.34 6.14
N LEU A 29 5.93 -6.34 5.64
CA LEU A 29 4.98 -6.55 4.54
C LEU A 29 5.71 -6.88 3.23
N ALA A 30 6.83 -6.22 2.93
CA ALA A 30 7.64 -6.55 1.75
C ALA A 30 8.19 -7.98 1.81
N ALA A 31 8.64 -8.44 2.98
CA ALA A 31 9.06 -9.84 3.17
C ALA A 31 7.90 -10.81 3.00
N LEU A 32 6.72 -10.46 3.51
CA LEU A 32 5.51 -11.27 3.33
C LEU A 32 5.16 -11.38 1.84
N LEU A 33 5.10 -10.27 1.10
CA LEU A 33 4.82 -10.21 -0.33
C LEU A 33 5.80 -11.06 -1.15
N ARG A 34 7.10 -10.91 -0.90
CA ARG A 34 8.13 -11.71 -1.59
C ARG A 34 7.99 -13.20 -1.32
N ARG A 35 7.61 -13.58 -0.10
CA ARG A 35 7.39 -14.98 0.27
C ARG A 35 6.11 -15.55 -0.33
N THR A 36 5.05 -14.75 -0.41
CA THR A 36 3.74 -15.17 -0.92
C THR A 36 3.66 -15.17 -2.44
N LEU A 37 4.57 -14.45 -3.11
CA LEU A 37 4.61 -14.21 -4.56
C LEU A 37 6.04 -14.34 -5.14
N PRO A 38 6.70 -15.52 -5.02
CA PRO A 38 8.11 -15.66 -5.37
C PRO A 38 8.43 -15.41 -6.86
N GLU A 39 7.48 -15.63 -7.76
CA GLU A 39 7.64 -15.40 -9.21
C GLU A 39 6.77 -14.25 -9.74
N GLY A 40 6.14 -13.48 -8.85
CA GLY A 40 5.17 -12.45 -9.22
C GLY A 40 5.81 -11.06 -9.39
N PRO A 41 5.49 -10.10 -8.51
CA PRO A 41 5.95 -8.73 -8.63
C PRO A 41 7.38 -8.50 -8.11
N ALA A 42 8.09 -7.57 -8.75
CA ALA A 42 9.23 -6.90 -8.15
C ALA A 42 8.76 -5.98 -7.01
N ILE A 43 9.38 -6.12 -5.84
CA ILE A 43 9.02 -5.40 -4.62
C ILE A 43 10.20 -4.53 -4.17
N SER A 44 9.98 -3.23 -4.02
CA SER A 44 10.95 -2.24 -3.54
C SER A 44 10.46 -1.54 -2.26
N LEU A 45 11.40 -1.05 -1.44
CA LEU A 45 11.10 -0.13 -0.35
C LEU A 45 11.59 1.25 -0.77
N ILE A 46 10.72 2.25 -0.72
CA ILE A 46 10.98 3.60 -1.22
C ILE A 46 10.75 4.58 -0.07
N GLU A 47 11.73 5.43 0.21
CA GLU A 47 11.52 6.57 1.11
C GLU A 47 10.65 7.61 0.41
N GLY A 48 9.68 8.17 1.12
CA GLY A 48 8.79 9.15 0.53
C GLY A 48 8.07 9.97 1.57
N VAL A 49 7.03 10.67 1.13
CA VAL A 49 6.17 11.48 1.99
C VAL A 49 4.70 11.13 1.79
N SER A 50 3.96 11.13 2.89
CA SER A 50 2.50 11.16 2.93
C SER A 50 2.05 12.60 3.08
N MET A 51 0.94 12.96 2.44
CA MET A 51 0.35 14.29 2.60
C MET A 51 -0.70 14.26 3.70
N ALA A 52 -0.56 15.14 4.70
CA ALA A 52 -1.59 15.39 5.69
C ALA A 52 -2.42 16.64 5.32
N GLY A 53 -3.73 16.56 5.56
CA GLY A 53 -4.70 17.61 5.22
C GLY A 53 -5.83 17.09 4.32
N GLY A 54 -7.02 17.68 4.44
CA GLY A 54 -8.17 17.35 3.59
C GLY A 54 -8.36 18.40 2.49
N GLY A 55 -8.74 17.98 1.29
CA GLY A 55 -9.08 18.87 0.17
C GLY A 55 -7.93 19.13 -0.80
N SER A 56 -7.94 20.30 -1.47
CA SER A 56 -7.04 20.67 -2.57
C SER A 56 -5.67 21.20 -2.15
N LEU A 57 -5.44 21.40 -0.85
CA LEU A 57 -4.19 21.94 -0.30
C LEU A 57 -3.70 21.04 0.83
N PRO A 58 -2.90 20.01 0.52
CA PRO A 58 -2.20 19.27 1.56
C PRO A 58 -1.25 20.23 2.28
N THR A 59 -1.35 20.27 3.61
CA THR A 59 -0.70 21.31 4.42
C THR A 59 0.63 20.87 5.00
N GLN A 60 0.91 19.56 5.04
CA GLN A 60 2.13 19.04 5.64
C GLN A 60 2.56 17.71 5.01
N GLU A 61 3.86 17.64 4.69
CA GLU A 61 4.52 16.38 4.33
C GLU A 61 4.94 15.61 5.59
N ILE A 62 4.65 14.32 5.61
CA ILE A 62 5.06 13.43 6.69
C ILE A 62 5.94 12.31 6.11
N PRO A 63 7.20 12.17 6.54
CA PRO A 63 8.09 11.12 6.05
C PRO A 63 7.48 9.73 6.24
N THR A 64 7.49 8.90 5.20
CA THR A 64 6.94 7.55 5.19
C THR A 64 7.88 6.59 4.47
N VAL A 65 7.51 5.31 4.47
CA VAL A 65 8.07 4.31 3.57
C VAL A 65 6.94 3.75 2.73
N LEU A 66 7.20 3.64 1.45
CA LEU A 66 6.30 3.05 0.47
C LEU A 66 6.80 1.67 0.10
N ILE A 67 5.87 0.76 -0.22
CA ILE A 67 6.20 -0.44 -0.98
C ILE A 67 5.87 -0.18 -2.44
N GLY A 68 6.88 -0.23 -3.30
CA GLY A 68 6.72 -0.21 -4.75
C GLY A 68 6.53 -1.62 -5.30
N ILE A 69 5.56 -1.76 -6.20
CA ILE A 69 5.14 -3.03 -6.78
C ILE A 69 5.08 -2.89 -8.30
N CYS A 70 5.87 -3.69 -9.00
CA CYS A 70 5.82 -3.84 -10.45
C CYS A 70 5.57 -5.30 -10.79
N THR A 71 4.58 -5.60 -11.62
CA THR A 71 4.38 -6.96 -12.15
C THR A 71 4.91 -7.04 -13.58
N LYS A 72 5.21 -8.25 -14.05
CA LYS A 72 5.63 -8.46 -15.45
C LYS A 72 4.45 -8.48 -16.42
N SER A 73 3.28 -8.92 -15.95
CA SER A 73 2.08 -9.16 -16.76
C SER A 73 1.13 -7.96 -16.82
N LEU A 74 1.22 -7.00 -15.88
CA LEU A 74 0.30 -5.86 -15.83
C LEU A 74 1.08 -4.55 -15.74
N SER A 75 0.56 -3.51 -16.40
CA SER A 75 0.99 -2.14 -16.12
C SER A 75 0.55 -1.70 -14.72
N ALA A 76 1.21 -0.70 -14.15
CA ALA A 76 0.82 -0.17 -12.84
C ALA A 76 -0.62 0.33 -12.81
N ALA A 77 -1.11 0.92 -13.91
CA ALA A 77 -2.50 1.36 -14.04
C ALA A 77 -3.50 0.19 -14.08
N ALA A 78 -3.16 -0.91 -14.76
CA ALA A 78 -4.00 -2.10 -14.78
C ALA A 78 -4.07 -2.78 -13.40
N LEU A 79 -2.92 -2.88 -12.72
CA LEU A 79 -2.85 -3.39 -11.35
C LEU A 79 -3.66 -2.50 -10.38
N GLU A 80 -3.51 -1.18 -10.43
CA GLU A 80 -4.30 -0.24 -9.62
C GLU A 80 -5.80 -0.42 -9.84
N LYS A 81 -6.23 -0.51 -11.10
CA LYS A 81 -7.64 -0.70 -11.45
C LYS A 81 -8.19 -2.02 -10.90
N GLY A 82 -7.39 -3.08 -10.92
CA GLY A 82 -7.73 -4.37 -10.33
C GLY A 82 -7.87 -4.29 -8.81
N LEU A 83 -6.88 -3.70 -8.15
CA LEU A 83 -6.88 -3.49 -6.68
C LEU A 83 -8.06 -2.64 -6.20
N ARG A 84 -8.43 -1.60 -6.95
CA ARG A 84 -9.61 -0.76 -6.67
C ARG A 84 -10.93 -1.53 -6.78
N LYS A 85 -11.00 -2.53 -7.66
CA LYS A 85 -12.20 -3.36 -7.90
C LYS A 85 -12.24 -4.63 -7.04
N TRP A 86 -11.19 -4.89 -6.27
CA TRP A 86 -11.13 -6.01 -5.36
C TRP A 86 -12.29 -5.97 -4.35
N LYS A 87 -12.69 -7.14 -3.79
CA LYS A 87 -13.84 -7.26 -2.87
C LYS A 87 -13.80 -6.23 -1.72
N THR A 88 -12.59 -5.93 -1.24
CA THR A 88 -12.29 -4.79 -0.39
C THR A 88 -11.44 -3.84 -1.21
N PRO A 89 -11.95 -2.68 -1.65
CA PRO A 89 -11.20 -1.77 -2.51
C PRO A 89 -9.88 -1.34 -1.88
N ILE A 90 -8.76 -1.60 -2.55
CA ILE A 90 -7.44 -1.18 -2.13
C ILE A 90 -7.05 0.04 -2.97
N ILE A 91 -7.04 1.21 -2.35
CA ILE A 91 -6.68 2.46 -3.01
C ILE A 91 -5.18 2.67 -2.88
N VAL A 92 -4.51 2.82 -4.02
CA VAL A 92 -3.06 2.93 -4.11
C VAL A 92 -2.67 4.17 -4.89
N ARG A 93 -1.41 4.59 -4.77
CA ARG A 93 -0.83 5.60 -5.65
C ARG A 93 -0.12 4.92 -6.81
N VAL A 94 -0.18 5.51 -8.00
CA VAL A 94 0.65 5.11 -9.14
C VAL A 94 1.67 6.22 -9.40
N ALA A 95 2.94 5.88 -9.46
CA ALA A 95 4.03 6.77 -9.88
C ALA A 95 5.20 5.93 -10.40
N ASP A 96 5.98 6.49 -11.33
CA ASP A 96 7.15 5.83 -11.94
C ASP A 96 6.88 4.41 -12.47
N ASP A 97 5.67 4.22 -13.04
CA ASP A 97 5.14 2.92 -13.51
C ASP A 97 5.14 1.82 -12.43
N GLN A 98 4.89 2.21 -11.18
CA GLN A 98 4.73 1.30 -10.05
C GLN A 98 3.44 1.58 -9.28
N VAL A 99 2.87 0.54 -8.70
CA VAL A 99 1.88 0.69 -7.62
C VAL A 99 2.62 0.93 -6.30
N LEU A 100 2.22 1.98 -5.59
CA LEU A 100 2.81 2.42 -4.34
C LEU A 100 1.80 2.25 -3.20
N LEU A 101 2.19 1.45 -2.21
CA LEU A 101 1.47 1.29 -0.94
C LEU A 101 2.11 2.16 0.12
N ASP A 102 1.35 3.09 0.70
CA ASP A 102 1.82 3.93 1.81
C ASP A 102 1.60 3.24 3.15
N LEU A 103 2.68 2.95 3.87
CA LEU A 103 2.58 2.17 5.10
C LEU A 103 1.90 2.97 6.22
N ARG A 104 1.93 4.31 6.22
CA ARG A 104 1.23 5.10 7.24
C ARG A 104 -0.28 4.86 7.26
N THR A 105 -0.86 4.52 6.11
CA THR A 105 -2.30 4.28 5.97
C THR A 105 -2.68 2.82 6.12
N LEU A 106 -1.72 1.91 6.27
CA LEU A 106 -1.99 0.47 6.34
C LEU A 106 -1.91 -0.07 7.78
N ASP A 107 -2.83 -0.96 8.10
CA ASP A 107 -2.89 -1.71 9.34
C ASP A 107 -2.27 -3.10 9.18
N ALA A 108 -1.81 -3.69 10.28
CA ALA A 108 -1.19 -5.01 10.24
C ALA A 108 -2.17 -6.09 9.74
N GLU A 109 -3.45 -5.95 10.06
CA GLU A 109 -4.53 -6.86 9.68
C GLU A 109 -4.82 -6.83 8.17
N GLU A 110 -4.60 -5.69 7.51
CA GLU A 110 -4.80 -5.50 6.07
C GLU A 110 -3.69 -6.17 5.23
N SER A 111 -2.55 -6.52 5.84
CA SER A 111 -1.39 -7.06 5.14
C SER A 111 -1.69 -8.36 4.37
N ARG A 112 -2.56 -9.21 4.93
CA ARG A 112 -2.93 -10.48 4.28
C ARG A 112 -3.81 -10.25 3.07
N GLU A 113 -4.82 -9.40 3.23
CA GLU A 113 -5.77 -9.04 2.18
C GLU A 113 -5.06 -8.39 0.98
N ILE A 114 -4.07 -7.54 1.24
CA ILE A 114 -3.19 -6.95 0.21
C ILE A 114 -2.43 -8.03 -0.56
N CYS A 115 -1.83 -9.00 0.15
CA CYS A 115 -1.11 -10.10 -0.50
C CYS A 115 -2.02 -10.94 -1.40
N ASP A 116 -3.23 -11.25 -0.92
CA ASP A 116 -4.19 -12.07 -1.66
C ASP A 116 -4.70 -11.34 -2.90
N ALA A 117 -4.99 -10.03 -2.80
CA ALA A 117 -5.39 -9.20 -3.94
C ALA A 117 -4.30 -9.12 -5.01
N ILE A 118 -3.04 -8.83 -4.61
CA ILE A 118 -1.92 -8.76 -5.56
C ILE A 118 -1.66 -10.13 -6.20
N ARG A 119 -1.81 -11.22 -5.44
CA ARG A 119 -1.70 -12.57 -5.99
C ARG A 119 -2.68 -12.81 -7.12
N ALA A 120 -3.97 -12.55 -6.86
CA ALA A 120 -5.03 -12.78 -7.82
C ALA A 120 -4.79 -11.96 -9.11
N MET A 121 -4.41 -10.69 -8.97
CA MET A 121 -4.14 -9.85 -10.15
C MET A 121 -2.89 -10.31 -10.91
N ALA A 122 -1.85 -10.78 -10.22
CA ALA A 122 -0.63 -11.26 -10.86
C ALA A 122 -0.83 -12.59 -11.62
N THR A 123 -1.80 -13.43 -11.21
CA THR A 123 -2.14 -14.70 -11.88
C THR A 123 -3.14 -14.50 -13.03
N ASP A 124 -4.10 -13.60 -12.88
CA ASP A 124 -5.17 -13.39 -13.86
C ASP A 124 -4.72 -12.58 -15.09
N GLY A 125 -3.57 -11.90 -14.99
CA GLY A 125 -2.91 -11.26 -16.14
C GLY A 125 -2.34 -12.22 -17.19
N ALA A 126 -2.56 -13.53 -17.05
CA ALA A 126 -2.25 -14.55 -18.08
C ALA A 126 -3.40 -14.75 -19.09
N GLU A 127 -4.58 -14.17 -18.85
CA GLU A 127 -5.70 -14.21 -19.78
C GLU A 127 -6.11 -12.77 -20.16
N GLY A 128 -5.45 -12.23 -21.18
CA GLY A 128 -5.74 -10.93 -21.78
C GLY A 128 -4.85 -10.63 -22.98
#